data_AF-A0A6J7DX90-F1
#
_entry.id   AF-A0A6J7DX90-F1
#
_cell.length_a   1.000
_cell.length_b   1.000
_cell.length_c   1.000
_cell.angle_alpha   90.00
_cell.angle_beta   90.00
_cell.angle_gamma   90.00
#
_symmetry.space_group_name_H-M   'P 1'
#
loop_
_entity.id
_entity.type
_entity.pdbx_description
1 polymer ?
#
loop_
_entity_poly.entity_id
_entity_poly.type
_entity_poly.pdbx_seq_one_letter_code
_entity_poly.pdbx_strand_id
1 'polypeptide(L)'
;MLGDTAKHEWASEPNIREVFTGLFGSFDDHIFDRKFGQLSGGERRRVGLAKLLINELDLILLDEPTNHLDVEGVAWLAEYLNNRKGLAVTVVTHDRWFLDAVTERTWEVVDGKVEEYEGGYSAFVLAKAERARQSSVMDARRNALVRKELAWLRRGAPARTTKPKFRVDAANVLIAGEPEPRNQGELLKFALNRLGKTVYEAHHLQVKLGDNELISDLYWNVGPGERIGVVGINGAGKTTLMRTLVGEIQPTAGKLVTGITVKPAFLTQHLDELDPTWRVLEAVEKIANRVELGGGRELSASQLCERLGFDRESQWTPVGDLSGGERRRLQLTRLLMDSPNVLLLDEPTNDFDIETLTELEDLLDGYGGTLIVISHDRYFLERVCDRFVGLLGDKLVRDLPRGVDEYLELRHDATNIPTSVQKEKKSSNAAEERQLKKDKVRLERQMEKADSKISELEAELEAAAFDPDRLQILTGDLENSRLEKAKLEEAWLQVTLSLED
;
A
#
# COMPACT_ATOMS: atom_id res chain seq x y z
N MET A 1 -5.34 -31.22 -5.64
CA MET A 1 -5.96 -30.00 -5.05
C MET A 1 -7.22 -29.56 -5.81
N LEU A 2 -7.39 -29.92 -7.09
CA LEU A 2 -8.61 -29.73 -7.90
C LEU A 2 -9.25 -31.08 -8.30
N GLY A 3 -9.50 -31.96 -7.33
CA GLY A 3 -9.97 -33.34 -7.60
C GLY A 3 -8.86 -34.30 -8.07
N ASP A 4 -9.28 -35.50 -8.53
CA ASP A 4 -8.43 -36.62 -8.98
C ASP A 4 -7.86 -36.45 -10.41
N THR A 5 -7.98 -35.26 -11.01
CA THR A 5 -7.48 -34.97 -12.36
C THR A 5 -5.98 -34.68 -12.37
N ALA A 6 -5.30 -35.14 -13.42
CA ALA A 6 -3.84 -35.06 -13.53
C ALA A 6 -3.37 -33.59 -13.65
N LYS A 7 -2.19 -33.26 -13.10
CA LYS A 7 -1.56 -31.92 -13.11
C LYS A 7 -1.55 -31.27 -14.52
N HIS A 8 -1.42 -32.09 -15.56
CA HIS A 8 -1.38 -31.64 -16.95
C HIS A 8 -2.75 -31.30 -17.56
N GLU A 9 -3.84 -31.85 -17.02
CA GLU A 9 -5.20 -31.61 -17.56
C GLU A 9 -5.75 -30.27 -17.09
N TRP A 10 -5.71 -29.96 -15.80
CA TRP A 10 -6.23 -28.67 -15.30
C TRP A 10 -5.27 -27.50 -15.54
N ALA A 11 -3.95 -27.72 -15.64
CA ALA A 11 -3.00 -26.67 -16.02
C ALA A 11 -3.11 -26.26 -17.52
N SER A 12 -3.84 -27.05 -18.32
CA SER A 12 -4.11 -26.75 -19.73
C SER A 12 -5.32 -25.84 -19.93
N GLU A 13 -6.16 -25.66 -18.90
CA GLU A 13 -7.30 -24.76 -18.97
C GLU A 13 -6.86 -23.29 -18.77
N PRO A 14 -7.13 -22.39 -19.74
CA PRO A 14 -6.73 -20.99 -19.65
C PRO A 14 -7.27 -20.27 -18.41
N ASN A 15 -8.52 -20.55 -18.04
CA ASN A 15 -9.20 -19.94 -16.90
C ASN A 15 -8.53 -20.30 -15.57
N ILE A 16 -8.15 -21.58 -15.40
CA ILE A 16 -7.45 -22.04 -14.20
C ILE A 16 -6.07 -21.38 -14.11
N ARG A 17 -5.36 -21.30 -15.24
CA ARG A 17 -4.04 -20.67 -15.29
C ARG A 17 -4.11 -19.17 -14.96
N GLU A 18 -5.11 -18.46 -15.46
CA GLU A 18 -5.32 -17.04 -15.16
C GLU A 18 -5.55 -16.82 -13.66
N VAL A 19 -6.42 -17.62 -13.04
CA VAL A 19 -6.70 -17.54 -11.59
C VAL A 19 -5.45 -17.78 -10.74
N PHE A 20 -4.66 -18.80 -11.07
CA PHE A 20 -3.43 -19.06 -10.32
C PHE A 20 -2.36 -18.00 -10.56
N THR A 21 -2.21 -17.53 -11.80
CA THR A 21 -1.21 -16.49 -12.12
C THR A 21 -1.55 -15.18 -11.40
N GLY A 22 -2.82 -14.78 -11.36
CA GLY A 22 -3.23 -13.55 -10.69
C GLY A 22 -3.17 -13.59 -9.16
N LEU A 23 -3.51 -14.72 -8.53
CA LEU A 23 -3.49 -14.84 -7.05
C LEU A 23 -2.09 -15.09 -6.46
N PHE A 24 -1.17 -15.65 -7.24
CA PHE A 24 0.16 -16.03 -6.77
C PHE A 24 1.28 -15.24 -7.45
N GLY A 25 0.97 -14.34 -8.41
CA GLY A 25 1.92 -13.54 -9.18
C GLY A 25 2.81 -14.37 -10.13
N SER A 26 2.79 -15.69 -10.03
CA SER A 26 3.58 -16.61 -10.85
C SER A 26 2.93 -17.99 -10.90
N PHE A 27 3.13 -18.69 -12.02
CA PHE A 27 2.79 -20.10 -12.15
C PHE A 27 3.99 -20.97 -11.73
N ASP A 28 4.42 -20.85 -10.47
CA ASP A 28 5.58 -21.59 -9.97
C ASP A 28 5.21 -23.04 -9.63
N ASP A 29 5.84 -23.98 -10.33
CA ASP A 29 5.60 -25.43 -10.21
C ASP A 29 5.76 -25.96 -8.77
N HIS A 30 6.59 -25.28 -7.96
CA HIS A 30 6.93 -25.67 -6.59
C HIS A 30 5.77 -25.52 -5.59
N ILE A 31 4.82 -24.62 -5.81
CA ILE A 31 3.66 -24.45 -4.91
C ILE A 31 2.70 -25.62 -5.07
N PHE A 32 2.57 -26.15 -6.30
CA PHE A 32 1.64 -27.22 -6.63
C PHE A 32 2.05 -28.60 -6.09
N ASP A 33 3.33 -28.79 -5.78
CA ASP A 33 3.87 -30.05 -5.28
C ASP A 33 3.89 -30.12 -3.73
N ARG A 34 3.64 -29.00 -3.04
CA ARG A 34 3.59 -28.94 -1.57
C ARG A 34 2.26 -29.47 -1.03
N LYS A 35 2.32 -30.23 0.07
CA LYS A 35 1.12 -30.71 0.77
C LYS A 35 0.40 -29.56 1.47
N PHE A 36 -0.93 -29.57 1.47
CA PHE A 36 -1.77 -28.52 2.07
C PHE A 36 -1.41 -28.20 3.54
N GLY A 37 -0.97 -29.19 4.32
CA GLY A 37 -0.55 -29.01 5.72
C GLY A 37 0.77 -28.26 5.92
N GLN A 38 1.57 -28.05 4.86
CA GLN A 38 2.84 -27.32 4.91
C GLN A 38 2.71 -25.86 4.43
N LEU A 39 1.52 -25.47 3.96
CA LEU A 39 1.24 -24.12 3.49
C LEU A 39 0.99 -23.17 4.68
N SER A 40 1.53 -21.95 4.59
CA SER A 40 1.22 -20.87 5.50
C SER A 40 -0.29 -20.56 5.50
N GLY A 41 -0.78 -19.89 6.54
CA GLY A 41 -2.20 -19.53 6.65
C GLY A 41 -2.70 -18.73 5.44
N GLY A 42 -1.90 -17.76 4.97
CA GLY A 42 -2.21 -16.96 3.78
C GLY A 42 -2.20 -17.75 2.48
N GLU A 43 -1.24 -18.67 2.28
CA GLU A 43 -1.24 -19.57 1.11
C GLU A 43 -2.47 -20.49 1.12
N ARG A 44 -2.89 -20.99 2.29
CA ARG A 44 -4.10 -21.81 2.41
C ARG A 44 -5.37 -21.04 2.04
N ARG A 45 -5.50 -19.79 2.48
CA ARG A 45 -6.64 -18.93 2.09
C ARG A 45 -6.62 -18.66 0.58
N ARG A 46 -5.46 -18.35 -0.01
CA ARG A 46 -5.31 -18.16 -1.47
C ARG A 46 -5.72 -19.38 -2.28
N VAL A 47 -5.32 -20.58 -1.86
CA VAL A 47 -5.76 -21.83 -2.52
C VAL A 47 -7.27 -22.02 -2.38
N GLY A 48 -7.86 -21.67 -1.23
CA GLY A 48 -9.31 -21.68 -1.03
C GLY A 48 -10.04 -20.73 -1.98
N LEU A 49 -9.54 -19.51 -2.11
CA LEU A 49 -10.07 -18.50 -3.03
C LEU A 49 -9.95 -18.98 -4.50
N ALA A 50 -8.78 -19.50 -4.90
CA ALA A 50 -8.59 -20.06 -6.24
C ALA A 50 -9.62 -21.16 -6.54
N LYS A 51 -9.86 -22.07 -5.59
CA LYS A 51 -10.87 -23.13 -5.74
C LYS A 51 -12.29 -22.57 -5.92
N LEU A 52 -12.65 -21.49 -5.23
CA LEU A 52 -13.95 -20.84 -5.40
C LEU A 52 -14.08 -20.20 -6.78
N LEU A 53 -13.05 -19.47 -7.23
CA LEU A 53 -13.06 -18.72 -8.49
C LEU A 53 -13.01 -19.62 -9.73
N ILE A 54 -12.44 -20.83 -9.63
CA ILE A 54 -12.39 -21.79 -10.74
C ILE A 54 -13.79 -22.38 -11.03
N ASN A 55 -14.62 -22.54 -10.00
CA ASN A 55 -15.97 -23.05 -10.21
C ASN A 55 -16.86 -21.98 -10.86
N GLU A 56 -17.77 -22.43 -11.72
CA GLU A 56 -18.87 -21.60 -12.19
C GLU A 56 -19.94 -21.55 -11.08
N LEU A 57 -19.98 -20.43 -10.37
CA LEU A 57 -20.91 -20.18 -9.27
C LEU A 57 -21.78 -18.97 -9.61
N ASP A 58 -23.05 -19.01 -9.22
CA ASP A 58 -23.98 -17.89 -9.39
C ASP A 58 -23.88 -16.86 -8.25
N LEU A 59 -23.42 -17.29 -7.07
CA LEU A 59 -23.23 -16.47 -5.87
C LEU A 59 -21.93 -16.84 -5.17
N ILE A 60 -21.10 -15.84 -4.86
CA ILE A 60 -19.90 -15.99 -4.04
C ILE A 60 -20.02 -15.08 -2.81
N LEU A 61 -19.81 -15.68 -1.64
CA LEU A 61 -19.68 -14.98 -0.36
C LEU A 61 -18.20 -15.00 0.04
N LEU A 62 -17.60 -13.82 0.14
CA LEU A 62 -16.20 -13.64 0.50
C LEU A 62 -16.12 -12.94 1.85
N ASP A 63 -15.45 -13.57 2.80
CA ASP A 63 -15.15 -13.01 4.11
C ASP A 63 -13.65 -12.72 4.18
N GLU A 64 -13.31 -11.43 4.21
CA GLU A 64 -11.95 -10.87 4.13
C GLU A 64 -11.05 -11.49 3.04
N PRO A 65 -11.43 -11.41 1.75
CA PRO A 65 -10.68 -12.05 0.66
C PRO A 65 -9.35 -11.36 0.35
N THR A 66 -9.19 -10.08 0.70
CA THR A 66 -8.00 -9.26 0.47
C THR A 66 -6.88 -9.57 1.47
N ASN A 67 -7.22 -10.17 2.61
CA ASN A 67 -6.23 -10.52 3.63
C ASN A 67 -5.17 -11.47 3.09
N HIS A 68 -3.91 -11.09 3.24
CA HIS A 68 -2.72 -11.80 2.76
C HIS A 68 -2.59 -11.89 1.22
N LEU A 69 -3.37 -11.12 0.47
CA LEU A 69 -3.08 -10.81 -0.93
C LEU A 69 -2.13 -9.62 -0.98
N ASP A 70 -1.28 -9.59 -1.99
CA ASP A 70 -0.50 -8.40 -2.28
C ASP A 70 -1.30 -7.40 -3.13
N VAL A 71 -0.74 -6.20 -3.31
CA VAL A 71 -1.41 -5.11 -4.05
C VAL A 71 -1.83 -5.54 -5.45
N GLU A 72 -1.04 -6.42 -6.08
CA GLU A 72 -1.30 -7.01 -7.40
C GLU A 72 -2.44 -8.04 -7.34
N GLY A 73 -2.39 -8.99 -6.41
CA GLY A 73 -3.45 -9.99 -6.24
C GLY A 73 -4.80 -9.36 -5.89
N VAL A 74 -4.82 -8.28 -5.10
CA VAL A 74 -6.04 -7.50 -4.82
C VAL A 74 -6.55 -6.80 -6.08
N ALA A 75 -5.66 -6.18 -6.87
CA ALA A 75 -6.03 -5.53 -8.13
C ALA A 75 -6.64 -6.51 -9.12
N TRP A 76 -5.96 -7.64 -9.30
CA TRP A 76 -6.40 -8.71 -10.18
C TRP A 76 -7.74 -9.29 -9.73
N LEU A 77 -7.92 -9.54 -8.43
CA LEU A 77 -9.19 -10.05 -7.91
C LEU A 77 -10.34 -9.09 -8.20
N ALA A 78 -10.12 -7.79 -8.01
CA ALA A 78 -11.13 -6.78 -8.31
C ALA A 78 -11.52 -6.78 -9.80
N GLU A 79 -10.52 -6.79 -10.70
CA GLU A 79 -10.75 -6.86 -12.15
C GLU A 79 -11.46 -8.16 -12.55
N TYR A 80 -11.04 -9.29 -12.00
CA TYR A 80 -11.62 -10.60 -12.26
C TYR A 80 -13.09 -10.69 -11.86
N LEU A 81 -13.45 -10.16 -10.68
CA LEU A 81 -14.84 -10.12 -10.21
C LEU A 81 -15.69 -9.19 -11.07
N ASN A 82 -15.17 -8.02 -11.44
CA ASN A 82 -15.88 -7.05 -12.31
C ASN A 82 -16.12 -7.58 -13.73
N ASN A 83 -15.22 -8.41 -14.25
CA ASN A 83 -15.35 -8.98 -15.60
C ASN A 83 -16.36 -10.14 -15.67
N ARG A 84 -16.71 -10.79 -14.56
CA ARG A 84 -17.66 -11.91 -14.53
C ARG A 84 -19.12 -11.44 -14.52
N LYS A 85 -19.65 -11.21 -15.72
CA LYS A 85 -21.08 -10.86 -15.91
C LYS A 85 -21.98 -12.05 -15.52
N GLY A 86 -22.82 -11.85 -14.50
CA GLY A 86 -23.81 -12.85 -14.03
C GLY A 86 -23.50 -13.48 -12.68
N LEU A 87 -22.35 -13.18 -12.09
CA LEU A 87 -21.99 -13.60 -10.74
C LEU A 87 -22.49 -12.57 -9.72
N ALA A 88 -23.28 -12.99 -8.73
CA ALA A 88 -23.55 -12.18 -7.55
C ALA A 88 -22.39 -12.32 -6.56
N VAL A 89 -21.86 -11.20 -6.06
CA VAL A 89 -20.75 -11.17 -5.10
C VAL A 89 -21.21 -10.45 -3.84
N THR A 90 -20.99 -11.06 -2.68
CA THR A 90 -21.07 -10.40 -1.38
C THR A 90 -19.72 -10.49 -0.72
N VAL A 91 -19.16 -9.33 -0.37
CA VAL A 91 -17.83 -9.18 0.22
C VAL A 91 -17.98 -8.52 1.57
N VAL A 92 -17.33 -9.10 2.57
CA VAL A 92 -17.01 -8.44 3.84
C VAL A 92 -15.51 -8.17 3.80
N THR A 93 -15.12 -6.89 3.81
CA THR A 93 -13.70 -6.52 3.93
C THR A 93 -13.50 -5.16 4.56
N HIS A 94 -12.34 -4.95 5.18
CA HIS A 94 -11.86 -3.65 5.61
C HIS A 94 -11.07 -2.89 4.52
N ASP A 95 -10.76 -3.52 3.38
CA ASP A 95 -10.08 -2.85 2.26
C ASP A 95 -11.02 -1.86 1.54
N ARG A 96 -10.80 -0.57 1.81
CA ARG A 96 -11.60 0.54 1.29
C ARG A 96 -11.51 0.67 -0.22
N TRP A 97 -10.33 0.45 -0.79
CA TRP A 97 -10.11 0.54 -2.23
C TRP A 97 -10.85 -0.60 -2.94
N PHE A 98 -10.74 -1.83 -2.41
CA PHE A 98 -11.41 -3.00 -2.97
C PHE A 98 -12.94 -2.87 -2.92
N LEU A 99 -13.49 -2.37 -1.81
CA LEU A 99 -14.91 -2.06 -1.71
C LEU A 99 -15.33 -1.05 -2.79
N ASP A 100 -14.60 0.05 -2.95
CA ASP A 100 -14.94 1.07 -3.94
C ASP A 100 -14.82 0.56 -5.39
N ALA A 101 -13.87 -0.35 -5.65
CA ALA A 101 -13.61 -0.90 -6.97
C ALA A 101 -14.61 -1.99 -7.41
N VAL A 102 -15.16 -2.76 -6.46
CA VAL A 102 -15.96 -3.97 -6.77
C VAL A 102 -17.43 -3.81 -6.41
N THR A 103 -17.78 -3.02 -5.38
CA THR A 103 -19.17 -2.99 -4.88
C THR A 103 -20.02 -1.91 -5.54
N GLU A 104 -21.23 -2.30 -5.94
CA GLU A 104 -22.27 -1.36 -6.39
C GLU A 104 -23.15 -0.89 -5.23
N ARG A 105 -23.17 -1.65 -4.14
CA ARG A 105 -23.98 -1.39 -2.95
C ARG A 105 -23.20 -1.75 -1.70
N THR A 106 -23.36 -0.94 -0.66
CA THR A 106 -22.69 -1.12 0.62
C THR A 106 -23.73 -1.33 1.71
N TRP A 107 -23.53 -2.34 2.56
CA TRP A 107 -24.38 -2.61 3.71
C TRP A 107 -23.61 -2.32 4.99
N GLU A 108 -24.14 -1.41 5.81
CA GLU A 108 -23.58 -1.11 7.13
C GLU A 108 -24.41 -1.81 8.20
N VAL A 109 -23.75 -2.55 9.08
CA VAL A 109 -24.40 -3.22 10.22
C VAL A 109 -24.15 -2.41 11.49
N VAL A 110 -25.17 -1.70 11.97
CA VAL A 110 -25.11 -0.88 13.19
C VAL A 110 -26.25 -1.25 14.13
N ASP A 111 -25.94 -1.51 15.41
CA ASP A 111 -26.92 -1.86 16.45
C ASP A 111 -27.89 -3.00 16.06
N GLY A 112 -27.39 -3.99 15.32
CA GLY A 112 -28.18 -5.12 14.82
C GLY A 112 -29.17 -4.77 13.69
N LYS A 113 -29.05 -3.58 13.09
CA LYS A 113 -29.77 -3.17 11.89
C LYS A 113 -28.82 -3.11 10.71
N VAL A 114 -29.33 -3.43 9.53
CA VAL A 114 -28.61 -3.30 8.27
C VAL A 114 -29.16 -2.09 7.53
N GLU A 115 -28.28 -1.14 7.23
CA GLU A 115 -28.59 0.01 6.38
C GLU A 115 -27.91 -0.16 5.03
N GLU A 116 -28.67 0.03 3.95
CA GLU A 116 -28.19 -0.11 2.57
C GLU A 116 -27.89 1.27 1.98
N TYR A 117 -26.76 1.34 1.26
CA TYR A 117 -26.30 2.51 0.54
C TYR A 117 -25.97 2.13 -0.91
N GLU A 118 -26.29 3.03 -1.84
CA GLU A 118 -25.90 2.89 -3.25
C GLU A 118 -24.50 3.46 -3.46
N GLY A 119 -23.65 2.68 -4.15
CA GLY A 119 -22.26 3.00 -4.44
C GLY A 119 -21.25 2.29 -3.53
N GLY A 120 -19.98 2.45 -3.90
CA GLY A 120 -18.82 1.94 -3.18
C GLY A 120 -18.56 2.66 -1.86
N TYR A 121 -17.40 2.39 -1.25
CA TYR A 121 -17.03 2.91 0.06
C TYR A 121 -17.02 4.45 0.12
N SER A 122 -16.54 5.12 -0.93
CA SER A 122 -16.47 6.58 -0.97
C SER A 122 -17.86 7.24 -0.89
N ALA A 123 -18.83 6.66 -1.61
CA ALA A 123 -20.22 7.13 -1.59
C ALA A 123 -20.89 6.87 -0.23
N PHE A 124 -20.60 5.72 0.39
CA PHE A 124 -21.05 5.39 1.73
C PHE A 124 -20.56 6.41 2.77
N VAL A 125 -19.26 6.74 2.78
CA VAL A 125 -18.70 7.72 3.73
C VAL A 125 -19.37 9.09 3.60
N LEU A 126 -19.60 9.55 2.36
CA LEU A 126 -20.30 10.81 2.10
C LEU A 126 -21.76 10.78 2.60
N ALA A 127 -22.48 9.68 2.33
CA ALA A 127 -23.85 9.50 2.77
C ALA A 127 -23.96 9.46 4.31
N LYS A 128 -23.02 8.77 4.97
CA LYS A 128 -22.90 8.72 6.43
C LYS A 128 -22.60 10.09 7.04
N ALA A 129 -21.67 10.85 6.46
CA ALA A 129 -21.33 12.20 6.92
C ALA A 129 -22.53 13.16 6.78
N GLU A 130 -23.24 13.13 5.67
CA GLU A 130 -24.44 13.95 5.48
C GLU A 130 -25.55 13.55 6.45
N ARG A 131 -25.74 12.25 6.72
CA ARG A 131 -26.70 11.78 7.72
C ARG A 131 -26.31 12.21 9.13
N ALA A 132 -25.05 12.10 9.52
CA ALA A 132 -24.57 12.58 10.83
C ALA A 132 -24.81 14.09 10.99
N ARG A 133 -24.59 14.87 9.92
CA ARG A 133 -24.92 16.30 9.87
C ARG A 133 -26.43 16.54 10.01
N GLN A 134 -27.27 15.75 9.36
CA GLN A 134 -28.72 15.85 9.49
C GLN A 134 -29.19 15.45 10.90
N SER A 135 -28.66 14.37 11.48
CA SER A 135 -28.96 13.93 12.84
C SER A 135 -28.58 15.00 13.85
N SER A 136 -27.35 15.52 13.80
CA SER A 136 -26.92 16.59 14.70
C SER A 136 -27.78 17.85 14.58
N VAL A 137 -28.23 18.22 13.37
CA VAL A 137 -29.19 19.33 13.19
C VAL A 137 -30.56 18.99 13.80
N MET A 138 -31.04 17.75 13.64
CA MET A 138 -32.31 17.30 14.24
C MET A 138 -32.22 17.23 15.76
N ASP A 139 -31.12 16.71 16.31
CA ASP A 139 -30.85 16.61 17.73
C ASP A 139 -30.68 18.01 18.34
N ALA A 140 -29.97 18.92 17.68
CA ALA A 140 -29.89 20.32 18.09
C ALA A 140 -31.28 20.99 18.07
N ARG A 141 -32.12 20.72 17.07
CA ARG A 141 -33.51 21.21 17.01
C ARG A 141 -34.37 20.60 18.12
N ARG A 142 -34.26 19.29 18.37
CA ARG A 142 -34.95 18.56 19.43
C ARG A 142 -34.54 19.08 20.81
N ASN A 143 -33.25 19.22 21.05
CA ASN A 143 -32.67 19.78 22.28
C ASN A 143 -33.11 21.23 22.47
N ALA A 144 -33.16 22.03 21.41
CA ALA A 144 -33.71 23.39 21.47
C ALA A 144 -35.21 23.42 21.79
N LEU A 145 -35.99 22.47 21.26
CA LEU A 145 -37.43 22.35 21.53
C LEU A 145 -37.67 21.90 22.98
N VAL A 146 -36.93 20.89 23.44
CA VAL A 146 -36.92 20.42 24.83
C VAL A 146 -36.49 21.53 25.78
N ARG A 147 -35.45 22.33 25.45
CA ARG A 147 -35.06 23.52 26.23
C ARG A 147 -36.17 24.57 26.28
N LYS A 148 -36.86 24.83 25.16
CA LYS A 148 -38.01 25.77 25.12
C LYS A 148 -39.18 25.27 25.97
N GLU A 149 -39.47 23.97 25.92
CA GLU A 149 -40.53 23.33 26.69
C GLU A 149 -40.19 23.30 28.19
N LEU A 150 -38.94 23.00 28.56
CA LEU A 150 -38.42 23.14 29.92
C LEU A 150 -38.48 24.58 30.43
N ALA A 151 -38.13 25.56 29.59
CA ALA A 151 -38.22 26.98 29.95
C ALA A 151 -39.68 27.44 30.13
N TRP A 152 -40.61 26.88 29.36
CA TRP A 152 -42.05 27.10 29.51
C TRP A 152 -42.58 26.47 30.80
N LEU A 153 -42.19 25.22 31.10
CA LEU A 153 -42.51 24.53 32.36
C LEU A 153 -41.93 25.25 33.58
N ARG A 154 -40.77 25.89 33.46
CA ARG A 154 -40.17 26.74 34.52
C ARG A 154 -40.92 28.07 34.73
N ARG A 155 -41.66 28.57 33.74
CA ARG A 155 -42.47 29.82 33.82
C ARG A 155 -43.93 29.60 34.20
N GLY A 156 -44.42 28.35 34.21
CA GLY A 156 -45.75 28.01 34.72
C GLY A 156 -45.93 28.48 36.16
N ALA A 157 -47.12 29.02 36.48
CA ALA A 157 -47.44 29.73 37.73
C ALA A 157 -46.92 29.03 39.01
N PRO A 158 -46.50 29.78 40.06
CA PRO A 158 -45.97 29.23 41.30
C PRO A 158 -47.09 28.54 42.10
N ALA A 159 -47.46 27.34 41.69
CA ALA A 159 -48.45 26.52 42.38
C ALA A 159 -47.77 25.80 43.55
N ARG A 160 -48.07 26.30 44.75
CA ARG A 160 -47.78 25.74 46.08
C ARG A 160 -47.96 24.22 46.15
N THR A 161 -46.97 23.42 45.77
CA THR A 161 -46.82 22.03 46.22
C THR A 161 -45.35 21.59 46.11
N THR A 162 -44.91 20.74 47.04
CA THR A 162 -43.53 20.24 47.19
C THR A 162 -43.11 19.16 46.17
N LYS A 163 -43.96 18.83 45.20
CA LYS A 163 -43.74 17.74 44.24
C LYS A 163 -42.92 18.03 42.96
N PRO A 164 -42.60 19.27 42.51
CA PRO A 164 -41.93 19.48 41.22
C PRO A 164 -40.39 19.58 41.28
N LYS A 165 -39.72 19.41 42.43
CA LYS A 165 -38.24 19.45 42.50
C LYS A 165 -37.58 18.24 41.80
N PHE A 166 -38.16 17.06 41.92
CA PHE A 166 -37.58 15.79 41.41
C PHE A 166 -37.51 15.69 39.87
N ARG A 167 -38.34 16.43 39.12
CA ARG A 167 -38.35 16.38 37.65
C ARG A 167 -37.39 17.37 36.99
N VAL A 168 -36.99 18.43 37.70
CA VAL A 168 -36.06 19.44 37.17
C VAL A 168 -34.61 18.97 37.31
N ASP A 169 -34.29 18.24 38.38
CA ASP A 169 -32.94 17.71 38.61
C ASP A 169 -32.61 16.54 37.67
N ALA A 170 -33.57 15.66 37.39
CA ALA A 170 -33.41 14.56 36.42
C ALA A 170 -33.17 15.08 34.98
N ALA A 171 -33.71 16.25 34.63
CA ALA A 171 -33.53 16.87 33.33
C ALA A 171 -32.17 17.57 33.18
N ASN A 172 -31.58 18.09 34.27
CA ASN A 172 -30.25 18.68 34.23
C ASN A 172 -29.15 17.62 34.03
N VAL A 173 -29.35 16.38 34.48
CA VAL A 173 -28.43 15.25 34.26
C VAL A 173 -28.38 14.85 32.78
N LEU A 174 -29.51 14.91 32.06
CA LEU A 174 -29.58 14.61 30.62
C LEU A 174 -28.92 15.67 29.72
N ILE A 175 -28.76 16.91 30.21
CA ILE A 175 -28.11 18.01 29.48
C ILE A 175 -26.57 17.97 29.67
N ALA A 176 -26.08 17.31 30.72
CA ALA A 176 -24.65 17.20 31.02
C ALA A 176 -23.95 16.03 30.29
N GLY A 177 -24.69 15.24 29.50
CA GLY A 177 -24.20 14.02 28.84
C GLY A 177 -23.79 14.18 27.38
N GLU A 178 -23.67 15.41 26.85
CA GLU A 178 -23.03 15.63 25.54
C GLU A 178 -21.51 15.73 25.78
N PRO A 179 -20.71 14.69 25.46
CA PRO A 179 -19.26 14.84 25.46
C PRO A 179 -18.88 15.87 24.41
N GLU A 180 -17.94 16.76 24.74
CA GLU A 180 -17.40 17.68 23.75
C GLU A 180 -16.82 16.88 22.57
N PRO A 181 -16.92 17.41 21.32
CA PRO A 181 -16.26 16.80 20.19
C PRO A 181 -14.78 16.60 20.55
N ARG A 182 -14.35 15.34 20.55
CA ARG A 182 -12.96 14.96 20.82
C ARG A 182 -12.10 15.73 19.82
N ASN A 183 -11.35 16.74 20.28
CA ASN A 183 -10.34 17.41 19.48
C ASN A 183 -9.21 16.41 19.21
N GLN A 184 -9.39 15.55 18.20
CA GLN A 184 -8.40 14.58 17.74
C GLN A 184 -7.19 15.28 17.09
N GLY A 185 -7.31 16.55 16.69
CA GLY A 185 -6.25 17.27 15.95
C GLY A 185 -5.05 17.82 16.74
N GLU A 186 -5.01 17.72 18.09
CA GLU A 186 -3.78 18.02 18.87
C GLU A 186 -2.94 16.76 19.16
N LEU A 187 -3.33 15.62 18.57
CA LEU A 187 -2.74 14.32 18.84
C LEU A 187 -1.34 14.21 18.23
N LEU A 188 -0.39 14.38 19.15
CA LEU A 188 0.92 13.79 19.16
C LEU A 188 2.09 14.48 18.43
N LYS A 189 2.53 15.65 18.93
CA LYS A 189 3.94 16.07 18.81
C LYS A 189 4.91 15.20 19.64
N PHE A 190 4.77 13.87 19.56
CA PHE A 190 5.50 12.89 20.38
C PHE A 190 6.94 12.70 19.89
N ALA A 191 7.24 13.13 18.66
CA ALA A 191 8.51 12.87 18.00
C ALA A 191 9.37 14.14 17.81
N LEU A 192 9.27 15.13 18.70
CA LEU A 192 10.24 16.23 18.75
C LEU A 192 11.54 15.86 19.48
N ASN A 193 11.76 14.57 19.75
CA ASN A 193 13.10 14.10 20.10
C ASN A 193 14.00 14.35 18.89
N ARG A 194 14.98 15.24 19.06
CA ARG A 194 15.93 15.70 18.02
C ARG A 194 16.49 14.52 17.22
N LEU A 195 15.92 14.24 16.05
CA LEU A 195 16.59 13.41 15.05
C LEU A 195 17.79 14.18 14.51
N GLY A 196 18.93 13.49 14.38
CA GLY A 196 20.05 13.97 13.60
C GLY A 196 19.71 14.09 12.11
N LYS A 197 20.66 14.60 11.33
CA LYS A 197 20.49 14.78 9.88
C LYS A 197 20.39 13.46 9.09
N THR A 198 20.86 12.35 9.68
CA THR A 198 20.89 11.02 9.07
C THR A 198 20.11 10.04 9.95
N VAL A 199 19.19 9.27 9.35
CA VAL A 199 18.44 8.20 10.03
C VAL A 199 19.02 6.84 9.63
N TYR A 200 18.90 6.47 8.36
CA TYR A 200 19.50 5.26 7.80
C TYR A 200 20.20 5.58 6.48
N GLU A 201 21.45 5.12 6.35
CA GLU A 201 22.20 5.14 5.10
C GLU A 201 22.66 3.71 4.78
N ALA A 202 22.14 3.14 3.71
CA ALA A 202 22.53 1.84 3.17
C ALA A 202 23.47 2.04 1.97
N HIS A 203 24.64 1.39 2.02
CA HIS A 203 25.63 1.39 0.95
C HIS A 203 25.93 -0.04 0.53
N HIS A 204 25.65 -0.37 -0.74
CA HIS A 204 25.85 -1.71 -1.31
C HIS A 204 25.25 -2.83 -0.44
N LEU A 205 24.12 -2.57 0.23
CA LEU A 205 23.58 -3.46 1.25
C LEU A 205 23.00 -4.72 0.61
N GLN A 206 23.44 -5.89 1.09
CA GLN A 206 22.93 -7.19 0.65
C GLN A 206 22.30 -7.92 1.83
N VAL A 207 21.12 -8.49 1.61
CA VAL A 207 20.37 -9.22 2.64
C VAL A 207 19.98 -10.59 2.12
N LYS A 208 20.41 -11.63 2.84
CA LYS A 208 20.08 -13.03 2.56
C LYS A 208 19.37 -13.66 3.75
N LEU A 209 18.42 -14.54 3.47
CA LEU A 209 17.75 -15.38 4.46
C LEU A 209 17.99 -16.85 4.10
N GLY A 210 18.92 -17.49 4.83
CA GLY A 210 19.46 -18.79 4.42
C GLY A 210 20.19 -18.69 3.09
N ASP A 211 19.85 -19.55 2.13
CA ASP A 211 20.42 -19.55 0.78
C ASP A 211 19.72 -18.58 -0.18
N ASN A 212 18.59 -17.99 0.23
CA ASN A 212 17.83 -17.09 -0.63
C ASN A 212 18.28 -15.64 -0.45
N GLU A 213 18.75 -15.03 -1.53
CA GLU A 213 19.12 -13.63 -1.57
C GLU A 213 17.89 -12.78 -1.89
N LEU A 214 17.51 -11.92 -0.95
CA LEU A 214 16.28 -11.14 -1.03
C LEU A 214 16.54 -9.72 -1.54
N ILE A 215 17.68 -9.13 -1.16
CA ILE A 215 18.05 -7.77 -1.56
C ILE A 215 19.49 -7.77 -2.03
N SER A 216 19.70 -7.27 -3.23
CA SER A 216 21.02 -7.10 -3.84
C SER A 216 21.34 -5.62 -4.01
N ASP A 217 22.52 -5.23 -3.54
CA ASP A 217 23.15 -3.94 -3.82
C ASP A 217 22.31 -2.70 -3.51
N LEU A 218 21.67 -2.68 -2.34
CA LEU A 218 20.81 -1.58 -1.95
C LEU A 218 21.61 -0.31 -1.60
N TYR A 219 21.28 0.75 -2.32
CA TYR A 219 21.62 2.13 -2.02
C TYR A 219 20.37 2.88 -1.59
N TRP A 220 20.30 3.26 -0.32
CA TRP A 220 19.12 3.92 0.20
C TRP A 220 19.47 4.88 1.32
N ASN A 221 18.90 6.07 1.26
CA ASN A 221 19.04 7.08 2.29
C ASN A 221 17.65 7.47 2.80
N VAL A 222 17.50 7.43 4.11
CA VAL A 222 16.31 7.82 4.84
C VAL A 222 16.67 9.02 5.71
N GLY A 223 16.09 10.16 5.37
CA GLY A 223 16.19 11.41 6.11
C GLY A 223 15.20 11.49 7.29
N PRO A 224 15.43 12.44 8.21
CA PRO A 224 14.54 12.67 9.34
C PRO A 224 13.19 13.22 8.90
N GLY A 225 12.11 12.61 9.39
CA GLY A 225 10.74 13.03 9.07
C GLY A 225 10.23 12.51 7.73
N GLU A 226 11.01 11.67 7.02
CA GLU A 226 10.52 10.99 5.83
C GLU A 226 9.44 9.98 6.20
N ARG A 227 8.37 9.95 5.38
CA ARG A 227 7.27 8.99 5.47
C ARG A 227 7.29 8.12 4.21
N ILE A 228 7.75 6.88 4.37
CA ILE A 228 8.06 5.98 3.25
C ILE A 228 7.13 4.77 3.26
N GLY A 229 6.37 4.60 2.18
CA GLY A 229 5.60 3.39 1.89
C GLY A 229 6.43 2.37 1.12
N VAL A 230 6.45 1.12 1.58
CA VAL A 230 7.16 0.01 0.95
C VAL A 230 6.15 -0.97 0.37
N VAL A 231 6.14 -1.10 -0.95
CA VAL A 231 5.26 -2.01 -1.70
C VAL A 231 6.06 -3.11 -2.38
N GLY A 232 5.45 -4.27 -2.55
CA GLY A 232 6.12 -5.43 -3.14
C GLY A 232 5.34 -6.73 -2.91
N ILE A 233 5.66 -7.74 -3.73
CA ILE A 233 5.04 -9.07 -3.62
C ILE A 233 5.38 -9.72 -2.28
N ASN A 234 4.52 -10.65 -1.90
CA ASN A 234 4.78 -11.50 -0.75
C ASN A 234 6.04 -12.34 -0.98
N GLY A 235 6.96 -12.31 0.00
CA GLY A 235 8.24 -13.00 -0.11
C GLY A 235 9.36 -12.21 -0.80
N ALA A 236 9.12 -10.97 -1.26
CA ALA A 236 10.17 -10.10 -1.81
C ALA A 236 11.22 -9.64 -0.78
N GLY A 237 10.99 -9.89 0.51
CA GLY A 237 11.92 -9.50 1.58
C GLY A 237 11.58 -8.18 2.31
N LYS A 238 10.35 -7.66 2.16
CA LYS A 238 9.88 -6.43 2.86
C LYS A 238 10.09 -6.48 4.38
N THR A 239 9.57 -7.51 5.04
CA THR A 239 9.77 -7.73 6.49
C THR A 239 11.25 -7.92 6.83
N THR A 240 12.01 -8.60 5.98
CA THR A 240 13.46 -8.80 6.19
C THR A 240 14.23 -7.49 6.09
N LEU A 241 13.85 -6.59 5.20
CA LEU A 241 14.38 -5.23 5.13
C LEU A 241 14.13 -4.49 6.45
N MET A 242 12.90 -4.50 6.96
CA MET A 242 12.57 -3.86 8.25
C MET A 242 13.41 -4.40 9.40
N ARG A 243 13.52 -5.73 9.51
CA ARG A 243 14.35 -6.38 10.53
C ARG A 243 15.84 -6.02 10.39
N THR A 244 16.31 -5.79 9.16
CA THR A 244 17.67 -5.33 8.91
C THR A 244 17.88 -3.89 9.38
N LEU A 245 16.90 -3.00 9.16
CA LEU A 245 16.94 -1.61 9.61
C LEU A 245 16.95 -1.49 11.15
N VAL A 246 16.18 -2.33 11.83
CA VAL A 246 16.11 -2.38 13.31
C VAL A 246 17.36 -3.05 13.90
N GLY A 247 18.14 -3.76 13.10
CA GLY A 247 19.36 -4.45 13.52
C GLY A 247 19.15 -5.88 14.04
N GLU A 248 17.95 -6.45 13.88
CA GLU A 248 17.67 -7.86 14.22
C GLU A 248 18.35 -8.83 13.26
N ILE A 249 18.48 -8.43 11.98
CA ILE A 249 19.17 -9.19 10.94
C ILE A 249 20.38 -8.38 10.48
N GLN A 250 21.56 -9.00 10.49
CA GLN A 250 22.75 -8.36 9.94
C GLN A 250 22.80 -8.51 8.43
N PRO A 251 23.21 -7.45 7.70
CA PRO A 251 23.43 -7.56 6.27
C PRO A 251 24.57 -8.53 5.97
N THR A 252 24.42 -9.29 4.90
CA THR A 252 25.42 -10.27 4.46
C THR A 252 26.61 -9.59 3.80
N ALA A 253 26.39 -8.45 3.15
CA ALA A 253 27.42 -7.58 2.61
C ALA A 253 26.96 -6.12 2.58
N GLY A 254 27.89 -5.20 2.34
CA GLY A 254 27.63 -3.76 2.38
C GLY A 254 27.66 -3.19 3.79
N LYS A 255 27.14 -1.96 3.92
CA LYS A 255 27.14 -1.23 5.19
C LYS A 255 25.79 -0.56 5.41
N LEU A 256 25.18 -0.83 6.57
CA LEU A 256 24.07 -0.04 7.10
C LEU A 256 24.61 0.91 8.17
N VAL A 257 24.45 2.21 7.94
CA VAL A 257 24.79 3.26 8.91
C VAL A 257 23.49 3.75 9.54
N THR A 258 23.37 3.54 10.85
CA THR A 258 22.25 4.01 11.66
C THR A 258 22.66 5.29 12.40
N GLY A 259 21.83 6.33 12.35
CA GLY A 259 22.08 7.57 13.09
C GLY A 259 22.14 7.33 14.61
N ILE A 260 23.05 8.01 15.31
CA ILE A 260 23.28 7.81 16.76
C ILE A 260 22.04 8.14 17.60
N THR A 261 21.22 9.08 17.13
CA THR A 261 20.00 9.51 17.81
C THR A 261 18.79 8.63 17.49
N VAL A 262 18.92 7.62 16.61
CA VAL A 262 17.80 6.79 16.15
C VAL A 262 17.33 5.87 17.28
N LYS A 263 16.03 5.92 17.55
CA LYS A 263 15.28 5.07 18.45
C LYS A 263 14.15 4.41 17.63
N PRO A 264 14.43 3.25 17.02
CA PRO A 264 13.45 2.57 16.19
C PRO A 264 12.45 1.80 17.03
N ALA A 265 11.17 1.91 16.67
CA ALA A 265 10.12 1.01 17.13
C ALA A 265 9.61 0.19 15.95
N PHE A 266 9.54 -1.12 16.12
CA PHE A 266 9.09 -2.04 15.08
C PHE A 266 7.78 -2.72 15.49
N LEU A 267 6.73 -2.51 14.69
CA LEU A 267 5.48 -3.24 14.80
C LEU A 267 5.50 -4.39 13.80
N THR A 268 5.72 -5.60 14.28
CA THR A 268 5.72 -6.83 13.49
C THR A 268 4.29 -7.28 13.13
N GLN A 269 4.14 -8.05 12.06
CA GLN A 269 2.86 -8.69 11.70
C GLN A 269 2.42 -9.74 12.75
N HIS A 270 3.37 -10.43 13.37
CA HIS A 270 3.08 -11.37 14.45
C HIS A 270 2.94 -10.62 15.77
N LEU A 271 1.77 -10.71 16.40
CA LEU A 271 1.59 -10.19 17.74
C LEU A 271 2.52 -10.96 18.67
N ASP A 272 3.57 -10.32 19.19
CA ASP A 272 4.27 -10.84 20.35
C ASP A 272 3.21 -11.08 21.44
N GLU A 273 3.20 -12.31 21.97
CA GLU A 273 2.21 -12.74 22.95
C GLU A 273 2.34 -11.86 24.20
N LEU A 274 1.48 -10.84 24.28
CA LEU A 274 1.24 -10.12 25.51
C LEU A 274 0.71 -11.11 26.53
N ASP A 275 1.20 -11.02 27.77
CA ASP A 275 0.68 -11.86 28.85
C ASP A 275 -0.84 -11.62 28.98
N PRO A 276 -1.66 -12.66 28.73
CA PRO A 276 -3.11 -12.51 28.67
C PRO A 276 -3.71 -12.14 30.03
N THR A 277 -2.95 -12.29 31.11
CA THR A 277 -3.38 -11.98 32.47
C THR A 277 -3.27 -10.51 32.82
N TRP A 278 -2.47 -9.73 32.07
CA TRP A 278 -2.30 -8.31 32.36
C TRP A 278 -3.57 -7.56 31.98
N ARG A 279 -3.85 -6.47 32.71
CA ARG A 279 -4.85 -5.49 32.27
C ARG A 279 -4.26 -4.59 31.20
N VAL A 280 -5.10 -4.01 30.35
CA VAL A 280 -4.70 -3.01 29.34
C VAL A 280 -3.82 -1.92 29.96
N LEU A 281 -4.27 -1.30 31.04
CA LEU A 281 -3.51 -0.25 31.71
C LEU A 281 -2.16 -0.77 32.25
N GLU A 282 -2.15 -1.94 32.88
CA GLU A 282 -0.93 -2.55 33.44
C GLU A 282 0.09 -2.89 32.34
N ALA A 283 -0.38 -3.35 31.18
CA ALA A 283 0.48 -3.66 30.03
C ALA A 283 1.18 -2.42 29.48
N VAL A 284 0.55 -1.25 29.60
CA VAL A 284 1.08 0.05 29.20
C VAL A 284 2.00 0.65 30.28
N GLU A 285 1.58 0.61 31.55
CA GLU A 285 2.36 1.09 32.70
C GLU A 285 3.71 0.37 32.85
N LYS A 286 3.76 -0.92 32.48
CA LYS A 286 5.01 -1.70 32.47
C LYS A 286 6.10 -1.15 31.54
N ILE A 287 5.74 -0.36 30.53
CA ILE A 287 6.70 0.31 29.65
C ILE A 287 7.09 1.66 30.24
N ALA A 288 6.09 2.51 30.48
CA ALA A 288 6.28 3.82 31.07
C ALA A 288 5.04 4.24 31.84
N ASN A 289 5.24 4.70 33.09
CA ASN A 289 4.16 5.28 33.89
C ASN A 289 3.77 6.68 33.40
N ARG A 290 4.71 7.41 32.79
CA ARG A 290 4.52 8.76 32.25
C ARG A 290 5.36 8.95 30.99
N VAL A 291 4.80 9.68 30.03
CA VAL A 291 5.47 10.09 28.80
C VAL A 291 5.65 11.60 28.81
N GLU A 292 6.89 12.06 28.63
CA GLU A 292 7.18 13.47 28.40
C GLU A 292 6.85 13.84 26.95
N LEU A 293 5.79 14.61 26.77
CA LEU A 293 5.55 15.34 25.54
C LEU A 293 6.46 16.56 25.55
N GLY A 294 7.35 16.65 24.56
CA GLY A 294 8.28 17.76 24.40
C GLY A 294 7.64 19.12 24.70
N GLY A 295 8.38 19.99 25.39
CA GLY A 295 7.84 21.25 25.93
C GLY A 295 7.36 21.17 27.38
N GLY A 296 7.70 20.10 28.12
CA GLY A 296 7.49 20.00 29.57
C GLY A 296 6.08 19.55 29.99
N ARG A 297 5.32 18.91 29.11
CA ARG A 297 4.00 18.34 29.42
C ARG A 297 4.13 16.83 29.60
N GLU A 298 3.72 16.28 30.73
CA GLU A 298 3.68 14.83 30.96
C GLU A 298 2.26 14.29 30.70
N LEU A 299 2.14 13.16 30.00
CA LEU A 299 0.91 12.37 29.93
C LEU A 299 1.06 11.12 30.79
N SER A 300 -0.01 10.78 31.52
CA SER A 300 -0.09 9.49 32.21
C SER A 300 -0.48 8.36 31.25
N ALA A 301 -0.12 7.12 31.62
CA ALA A 301 -0.49 5.93 30.85
C ALA A 301 -2.01 5.84 30.57
N SER A 302 -2.84 6.14 31.56
CA SER A 302 -4.31 6.13 31.42
C SER A 302 -4.82 7.18 30.45
N GLN A 303 -4.28 8.42 30.49
CA GLN A 303 -4.66 9.46 29.52
C GLN A 303 -4.27 9.12 28.09
N LEU A 304 -3.15 8.41 27.92
CA LEU A 304 -2.71 7.97 26.60
C LEU A 304 -3.58 6.81 26.08
N CYS A 305 -3.97 5.89 26.96
CA CYS A 305 -4.95 4.84 26.63
C CYS A 305 -6.30 5.46 26.20
N GLU A 306 -6.84 6.43 26.95
CA GLU A 306 -8.08 7.15 26.59
C GLU A 306 -7.96 7.83 25.21
N ARG A 307 -6.80 8.41 24.90
CA ARG A 307 -6.55 9.08 23.62
C ARG A 307 -6.40 8.13 22.44
N LEU A 308 -6.05 6.87 22.69
CA LEU A 308 -5.91 5.82 21.68
C LEU A 308 -7.15 4.91 21.59
N GLY A 309 -8.29 5.39 22.09
CA GLY A 309 -9.58 4.71 21.95
C GLY A 309 -9.91 3.71 23.06
N PHE A 310 -9.11 3.62 24.13
CA PHE A 310 -9.43 2.79 25.29
C PHE A 310 -10.18 3.59 26.36
N ASP A 311 -11.50 3.49 26.38
CA ASP A 311 -12.33 4.05 27.44
C ASP A 311 -11.94 3.51 28.83
N ARG A 312 -12.26 4.26 29.88
CA ARG A 312 -11.85 3.92 31.26
C ARG A 312 -12.23 2.52 31.71
N GLU A 313 -13.33 1.97 31.22
CA GLU A 313 -13.78 0.62 31.53
C GLU A 313 -12.90 -0.43 30.83
N SER A 314 -12.62 -0.23 29.54
CA SER A 314 -11.76 -1.13 28.74
C SER A 314 -10.33 -1.22 29.27
N GLN A 315 -9.85 -0.19 29.96
CA GLN A 315 -8.51 -0.17 30.57
C GLN A 315 -8.33 -1.23 31.67
N TRP A 316 -9.42 -1.70 32.29
CA TRP A 316 -9.40 -2.76 33.31
C TRP A 316 -9.56 -4.16 32.72
N THR A 317 -9.89 -4.27 31.43
CA THR A 317 -10.09 -5.55 30.74
C THR A 317 -8.76 -6.31 30.64
N PRO A 318 -8.75 -7.63 30.89
CA PRO A 318 -7.59 -8.48 30.63
C PRO A 318 -7.23 -8.51 29.14
N VAL A 319 -5.93 -8.57 28.82
CA VAL A 319 -5.46 -8.62 27.42
C VAL A 319 -5.92 -9.89 26.68
N GLY A 320 -6.20 -10.97 27.43
CA GLY A 320 -6.77 -12.19 26.88
C GLY A 320 -8.17 -12.02 26.27
N ASP A 321 -8.97 -11.09 26.81
CA ASP A 321 -10.37 -10.87 26.44
C ASP A 321 -10.54 -9.81 25.33
N LEU A 322 -9.46 -9.15 24.94
CA LEU A 322 -9.46 -8.14 23.88
C LEU A 322 -9.69 -8.78 22.51
N SER A 323 -10.45 -8.09 21.66
CA SER A 323 -10.53 -8.37 20.23
C SER A 323 -9.16 -8.20 19.55
N GLY A 324 -9.01 -8.76 18.34
CA GLY A 324 -7.78 -8.62 17.55
C GLY A 324 -7.37 -7.16 17.34
N GLY A 325 -8.32 -6.32 16.93
CA GLY A 325 -8.11 -4.88 16.74
C GLY A 325 -7.76 -4.15 18.03
N GLU A 326 -8.41 -4.46 19.16
CA GLU A 326 -8.04 -3.89 20.47
C GLU A 326 -6.64 -4.32 20.93
N ARG A 327 -6.27 -5.59 20.70
CA ARG A 327 -4.93 -6.07 21.05
C ARG A 327 -3.87 -5.39 20.19
N ARG A 328 -4.15 -5.15 18.91
CA ARG A 328 -3.25 -4.43 17.99
C ARG A 328 -3.12 -2.95 18.37
N ARG A 329 -4.23 -2.28 18.75
CA ARG A 329 -4.19 -0.93 19.32
C ARG A 329 -3.29 -0.87 20.55
N LEU A 330 -3.44 -1.83 21.47
CA LEU A 330 -2.64 -1.90 22.68
C LEU A 330 -1.14 -2.03 22.37
N GLN A 331 -0.77 -2.81 21.35
CA GLN A 331 0.63 -2.92 20.93
C GLN A 331 1.16 -1.60 20.39
N LEU A 332 0.39 -0.91 19.53
CA LEU A 332 0.78 0.39 19.03
C LEU A 332 0.93 1.40 20.18
N THR A 333 -0.03 1.43 21.10
CA THR A 333 0.04 2.24 22.34
C THR A 333 1.36 1.99 23.06
N ARG A 334 1.70 0.73 23.27
CA ARG A 334 2.93 0.28 23.94
C ARG A 334 4.20 0.72 23.20
N LEU A 335 4.22 0.64 21.87
CA LEU A 335 5.36 1.09 21.06
C LEU A 335 5.54 2.62 21.14
N LEU A 336 4.43 3.37 21.09
CA LEU A 336 4.47 4.83 21.18
C LEU A 336 4.91 5.32 22.57
N MET A 337 4.72 4.52 23.62
CA MET A 337 5.17 4.86 24.98
C MET A 337 6.69 5.02 25.09
N ASP A 338 7.47 4.29 24.29
CA ASP A 338 8.94 4.43 24.29
C ASP A 338 9.42 5.73 23.63
N SER A 339 8.49 6.57 23.16
CA SER A 339 8.75 7.81 22.43
C SER A 339 9.76 7.61 21.28
N PRO A 340 9.50 6.63 20.38
CA PRO A 340 10.38 6.36 19.25
C PRO A 340 10.38 7.55 18.31
N ASN A 341 11.51 7.77 17.64
CA ASN A 341 11.65 8.80 16.60
C ASN A 341 11.72 8.21 15.19
N VAL A 342 11.78 6.89 15.08
CA VAL A 342 11.60 6.13 13.85
C VAL A 342 10.57 5.04 14.12
N LEU A 343 9.50 5.00 13.34
CA LEU A 343 8.46 3.98 13.44
C LEU A 343 8.48 3.11 12.17
N LEU A 344 8.60 1.80 12.37
CA LEU A 344 8.57 0.80 11.31
C LEU A 344 7.32 -0.06 11.50
N LEU A 345 6.40 -0.03 10.54
CA LEU A 345 5.12 -0.73 10.61
C LEU A 345 5.06 -1.80 9.52
N ASP A 346 4.97 -3.07 9.91
CA ASP A 346 4.82 -4.19 8.97
C ASP A 346 3.37 -4.68 8.95
N GLU A 347 2.68 -4.40 7.84
CA GLU A 347 1.27 -4.68 7.60
C GLU A 347 0.38 -4.25 8.78
N PRO A 348 0.38 -2.95 9.14
CA PRO A 348 -0.37 -2.47 10.29
C PRO A 348 -1.87 -2.59 10.08
N THR A 349 -2.36 -2.57 8.84
CA THR A 349 -3.80 -2.50 8.54
C THR A 349 -4.55 -3.81 8.75
N ASN A 350 -3.85 -4.94 8.81
CA ASN A 350 -4.47 -6.24 9.06
C ASN A 350 -5.16 -6.27 10.43
N ASP A 351 -6.32 -6.94 10.48
CA ASP A 351 -7.11 -7.19 11.69
C ASP A 351 -7.71 -5.91 12.35
N PHE A 352 -7.64 -4.76 11.69
CA PHE A 352 -8.33 -3.55 12.12
C PHE A 352 -9.64 -3.33 11.38
N ASP A 353 -10.64 -2.84 12.11
CA ASP A 353 -11.84 -2.29 11.50
C ASP A 353 -11.58 -0.90 10.90
N ILE A 354 -12.51 -0.47 10.05
CA ILE A 354 -12.40 0.80 9.32
C ILE A 354 -12.30 2.00 10.27
N GLU A 355 -13.00 1.96 11.41
CA GLU A 355 -12.98 3.02 12.42
C GLU A 355 -11.60 3.12 13.07
N THR A 356 -11.04 2.00 13.54
CA THR A 356 -9.71 1.95 14.13
C THR A 356 -8.62 2.30 13.12
N LEU A 357 -8.77 1.90 11.85
CA LEU A 357 -7.86 2.34 10.78
C LEU A 357 -7.84 3.87 10.64
N THR A 358 -9.02 4.51 10.71
CA THR A 358 -9.12 5.98 10.63
C THR A 358 -8.42 6.64 11.83
N GLU A 359 -8.64 6.13 13.03
CA GLU A 359 -7.96 6.62 14.24
C GLU A 359 -6.43 6.45 14.16
N LEU A 360 -5.98 5.33 13.61
CA LEU A 360 -4.56 5.05 13.37
C LEU A 360 -3.96 6.01 12.34
N GLU A 361 -4.67 6.28 11.25
CA GLU A 361 -4.23 7.21 10.22
C GLU A 361 -4.07 8.62 10.78
N ASP A 362 -5.07 9.10 11.54
CA ASP A 362 -5.03 10.42 12.18
C ASP A 362 -3.87 10.53 13.18
N LEU A 363 -3.59 9.44 13.90
CA LEU A 363 -2.46 9.33 14.80
C LEU A 363 -1.12 9.45 14.05
N LEU A 364 -0.98 8.71 12.96
CA LEU A 364 0.26 8.68 12.17
C LEU A 364 0.48 9.98 11.40
N ASP A 365 -0.59 10.66 10.99
CA ASP A 365 -0.49 11.97 10.36
C ASP A 365 0.01 13.05 11.33
N GLY A 366 -0.33 12.94 12.62
CA GLY A 366 0.24 13.78 13.68
C GLY A 366 1.71 13.47 14.02
N TYR A 367 2.25 12.32 13.60
CA TYR A 367 3.59 11.87 13.95
C TYR A 367 4.67 12.64 13.18
N GLY A 368 5.51 13.37 13.92
CA GLY A 368 6.61 14.18 13.39
C GLY A 368 7.95 13.46 13.25
N GLY A 369 7.98 12.13 13.45
CA GLY A 369 9.18 11.30 13.30
C GLY A 369 9.32 10.71 11.90
N THR A 370 10.32 9.85 11.72
CA THR A 370 10.48 9.10 10.46
C THR A 370 9.58 7.89 10.49
N LEU A 371 8.87 7.62 9.40
CA LEU A 371 7.90 6.55 9.30
C LEU A 371 8.24 5.66 8.09
N ILE A 372 8.31 4.35 8.29
CA ILE A 372 8.44 3.37 7.21
C ILE A 372 7.31 2.37 7.37
N VAL A 373 6.44 2.27 6.36
CA VAL A 373 5.24 1.44 6.40
C VAL A 373 5.29 0.42 5.27
N ILE A 374 5.08 -0.86 5.60
CA ILE A 374 4.68 -1.88 4.64
C ILE A 374 3.18 -2.09 4.80
N SER A 375 2.42 -1.93 3.73
CA SER A 375 1.01 -2.24 3.72
C SER A 375 0.58 -2.66 2.32
N HIS A 376 -0.47 -3.46 2.26
CA HIS A 376 -1.19 -3.75 1.02
C HIS A 376 -2.37 -2.80 0.76
N ASP A 377 -2.76 -2.02 1.77
CA ASP A 377 -3.82 -1.02 1.65
C ASP A 377 -3.29 0.27 1.01
N ARG A 378 -3.76 0.54 -0.22
CA ARG A 378 -3.38 1.73 -1.00
C ARG A 378 -3.83 3.01 -0.34
N TYR A 379 -5.05 3.02 0.18
CA TYR A 379 -5.64 4.21 0.81
C TYR A 379 -4.84 4.60 2.05
N PHE A 380 -4.48 3.61 2.87
CA PHE A 380 -3.64 3.83 4.04
C PHE A 380 -2.26 4.39 3.68
N LEU A 381 -1.59 3.78 2.68
CA LEU A 381 -0.26 4.24 2.26
C LEU A 381 -0.31 5.66 1.67
N GLU A 382 -1.28 5.98 0.82
CA GLU A 382 -1.42 7.30 0.21
C GLU A 382 -1.77 8.40 1.22
N ARG A 383 -2.49 8.05 2.28
CA ARG A 383 -2.83 8.99 3.35
C ARG A 383 -1.64 9.29 4.26
N VAL A 384 -0.80 8.28 4.53
CA VAL A 384 0.21 8.33 5.58
C VAL A 384 1.64 8.54 5.04
N CYS A 385 1.92 8.17 3.79
CA CYS A 385 3.26 8.20 3.20
C CYS A 385 3.38 9.20 2.04
N ASP A 386 4.55 9.85 1.94
CA ASP A 386 4.85 10.83 0.88
C ASP A 386 5.76 10.25 -0.21
N ARG A 387 6.59 9.25 0.15
CA ARG A 387 7.56 8.61 -0.75
C ARG A 387 7.27 7.12 -0.80
N PHE A 388 7.39 6.53 -1.98
CA PHE A 388 7.12 5.11 -2.18
C PHE A 388 8.34 4.39 -2.72
N VAL A 389 8.50 3.15 -2.28
CA VAL A 389 9.60 2.28 -2.65
C VAL A 389 9.05 0.90 -2.99
N GLY A 390 9.46 0.36 -4.13
CA GLY A 390 8.98 -0.91 -4.67
C GLY A 390 10.03 -2.02 -4.65
N LEU A 391 9.62 -3.22 -4.24
CA LEU A 391 10.36 -4.47 -4.47
C LEU A 391 9.63 -5.32 -5.50
N LEU A 392 10.17 -5.37 -6.72
CA LEU A 392 9.58 -6.06 -7.88
C LEU A 392 9.94 -7.56 -7.93
N GLY A 393 10.61 -8.09 -6.90
CA GLY A 393 11.07 -9.48 -6.87
C GLY A 393 12.36 -9.73 -7.68
N ASP A 394 12.92 -8.69 -8.30
CA ASP A 394 14.23 -8.66 -8.96
C ASP A 394 15.38 -8.41 -7.97
N LYS A 395 15.11 -8.49 -6.66
CA LYS A 395 16.02 -8.20 -5.54
C LYS A 395 16.48 -6.74 -5.45
N LEU A 396 15.96 -5.86 -6.31
CA LEU A 396 16.26 -4.44 -6.29
C LEU A 396 15.13 -3.68 -5.58
N VAL A 397 15.52 -2.60 -4.93
CA VAL A 397 14.62 -1.66 -4.28
C VAL A 397 14.63 -0.40 -5.13
N ARG A 398 13.48 0.02 -5.63
CA ARG A 398 13.36 1.16 -6.55
C ARG A 398 12.47 2.23 -5.94
N ASP A 399 12.83 3.49 -6.09
CA ASP A 399 11.94 4.61 -5.77
C ASP A 399 10.79 4.66 -6.80
N LEU A 400 9.59 4.95 -6.31
CA LEU A 400 8.35 5.05 -7.08
C LEU A 400 7.75 6.46 -6.91
N PRO A 401 8.19 7.45 -7.70
CA PRO A 401 7.69 8.83 -7.57
C PRO A 401 6.18 8.97 -7.81
N ARG A 402 5.57 8.07 -8.59
CA ARG A 402 4.11 8.04 -8.83
C ARG A 402 3.36 7.05 -7.90
N GLY A 403 4.02 6.55 -6.86
CA GLY A 403 3.37 5.75 -5.81
C GLY A 403 3.01 4.33 -6.25
N VAL A 404 1.87 3.84 -5.76
CA VAL A 404 1.42 2.45 -5.95
C VAL A 404 1.03 2.16 -7.40
N ASP A 405 0.51 3.16 -8.13
CA ASP A 405 0.11 2.99 -9.53
C ASP A 405 1.31 2.66 -10.42
N GLU A 406 2.45 3.33 -10.21
CA GLU A 406 3.69 3.05 -10.94
C GLU A 406 4.19 1.64 -10.69
N TYR A 407 4.07 1.15 -9.46
CA TYR A 407 4.44 -0.21 -9.11
C TYR A 407 3.62 -1.23 -9.93
N LEU A 408 2.32 -0.99 -10.09
CA LEU A 408 1.42 -1.86 -10.84
C LEU A 408 1.69 -1.79 -12.35
N GLU A 409 1.97 -0.60 -12.89
CA GLU A 409 2.38 -0.42 -14.30
C GLU A 409 3.67 -1.17 -14.61
N LEU A 410 4.72 -0.96 -13.80
CA LEU A 410 6.02 -1.63 -13.97
C LEU A 410 5.90 -3.15 -13.83
N ARG A 411 5.01 -3.63 -12.96
CA ARG A 411 4.69 -5.04 -12.83
C ARG A 411 3.99 -5.59 -14.05
N HIS A 412 2.94 -4.92 -14.50
CA HIS A 412 2.17 -5.32 -15.66
C HIS A 412 3.09 -5.47 -16.88
N ASP A 413 3.95 -4.48 -17.13
CA ASP A 413 4.96 -4.51 -18.18
C ASP A 413 5.95 -5.67 -17.98
N ALA A 414 6.44 -5.91 -16.76
CA ALA A 414 7.35 -7.02 -16.48
C ALA A 414 6.70 -8.40 -16.72
N THR A 415 5.41 -8.57 -16.46
CA THR A 415 4.66 -9.80 -16.76
C THR A 415 4.22 -9.92 -18.22
N ASN A 416 3.99 -8.81 -18.92
CA ASN A 416 3.55 -8.77 -20.32
C ASN A 416 4.68 -8.71 -21.34
N ILE A 417 5.94 -8.58 -20.92
CA ILE A 417 7.05 -8.99 -21.78
C ILE A 417 6.83 -10.49 -22.01
N PRO A 418 6.44 -10.93 -23.22
CA PRO A 418 6.32 -12.34 -23.49
C PRO A 418 7.68 -12.92 -23.16
N THR A 419 7.68 -13.99 -22.38
CA THR A 419 8.82 -14.88 -22.20
C THR A 419 9.15 -15.44 -23.58
N SER A 420 9.82 -14.63 -24.40
CA SER A 420 10.80 -15.10 -25.35
C SER A 420 11.85 -15.73 -24.45
N VAL A 421 11.60 -17.00 -24.18
CA VAL A 421 12.54 -17.93 -23.62
C VAL A 421 13.84 -17.65 -24.37
N GLN A 422 14.75 -16.93 -23.70
CA GLN A 422 16.17 -17.01 -23.96
C GLN A 422 16.56 -18.44 -23.63
N LYS A 423 16.16 -19.34 -24.54
CA LYS A 423 16.93 -20.52 -24.86
C LYS A 423 18.20 -19.89 -25.40
N GLU A 424 19.21 -19.86 -24.54
CA GLU A 424 20.59 -19.94 -24.98
C GLU A 424 20.68 -21.13 -25.96
N LYS A 425 20.37 -20.86 -27.22
CA LYS A 425 20.87 -21.63 -28.32
C LYS A 425 22.34 -21.28 -28.36
N LYS A 426 23.16 -22.18 -27.84
CA LYS A 426 24.53 -22.36 -28.29
C LYS A 426 24.50 -22.72 -29.79
N SER A 427 24.21 -21.74 -30.65
CA SER A 427 24.39 -21.81 -32.09
C SER A 427 25.47 -20.82 -32.49
N SER A 428 26.71 -21.28 -32.37
CA SER A 428 27.92 -20.73 -33.02
C SER A 428 28.04 -19.20 -33.12
N ASN A 429 28.59 -18.56 -32.07
CA ASN A 429 29.05 -17.16 -32.08
C ASN A 429 29.81 -16.77 -33.36
N ALA A 430 30.55 -17.68 -33.98
CA ALA A 430 31.35 -17.39 -35.17
C ALA A 430 30.54 -17.06 -36.45
N ALA A 431 29.28 -17.50 -36.56
CA ALA A 431 28.44 -17.21 -37.72
C ALA A 431 27.74 -15.86 -37.58
N GLU A 432 27.22 -15.56 -36.39
CA GLU A 432 26.55 -14.29 -36.06
C GLU A 432 27.55 -13.13 -36.08
N GLU A 433 28.75 -13.30 -35.51
CA GLU A 433 29.80 -12.27 -35.53
C GLU A 433 30.29 -11.96 -36.96
N ARG A 434 30.31 -12.97 -37.85
CA ARG A 434 30.60 -12.76 -39.29
C ARG A 434 29.49 -12.02 -40.02
N GLN A 435 28.25 -12.21 -39.61
CA GLN A 435 27.09 -11.56 -40.22
C GLN A 435 27.04 -10.10 -39.80
N LEU A 436 27.22 -9.82 -38.50
CA LEU A 436 27.31 -8.46 -37.96
C LEU A 436 28.46 -7.66 -38.58
N LYS A 437 29.65 -8.28 -38.77
CA LYS A 437 30.77 -7.65 -39.50
C LYS A 437 30.43 -7.32 -40.95
N LYS A 438 29.65 -8.16 -41.64
CA LYS A 438 29.19 -7.89 -43.01
C LYS A 438 28.16 -6.77 -43.06
N ASP A 439 27.24 -6.75 -42.11
CA ASP A 439 26.18 -5.74 -42.03
C ASP A 439 26.77 -4.36 -41.69
N LYS A 440 27.79 -4.30 -40.82
CA LYS A 440 28.57 -3.07 -40.56
C LYS A 440 29.18 -2.49 -41.84
N VAL A 441 29.92 -3.30 -42.62
CA VAL A 441 30.55 -2.85 -43.87
C VAL A 441 29.52 -2.45 -44.93
N ARG A 442 28.35 -3.11 -44.93
CA ARG A 442 27.24 -2.75 -45.83
C ARG A 442 26.65 -1.39 -45.48
N LEU A 443 26.42 -1.12 -44.20
CA LEU A 443 25.88 0.14 -43.70
C LEU A 443 26.85 1.29 -43.95
N GLU A 444 28.15 1.09 -43.72
CA GLU A 444 29.20 2.09 -44.04
C GLU A 444 29.17 2.49 -45.53
N ARG A 445 29.06 1.51 -46.43
CA ARG A 445 28.94 1.78 -47.87
C ARG A 445 27.64 2.47 -48.26
N GLN A 446 26.55 2.24 -47.53
CA GLN A 446 25.27 2.92 -47.78
C GLN A 446 25.30 4.36 -47.30
N MET A 447 25.95 4.62 -46.16
CA MET A 447 26.18 5.97 -45.66
C MET A 447 27.07 6.79 -46.59
N GLU A 448 28.16 6.20 -47.11
CA GLU A 448 29.05 6.89 -48.06
C GLU A 448 28.31 7.29 -49.36
N LYS A 449 27.36 6.46 -49.83
CA LYS A 449 26.49 6.80 -50.96
C LYS A 449 25.45 7.87 -50.62
N ALA A 450 24.93 7.85 -49.41
CA ALA A 450 24.01 8.90 -48.95
C ALA A 450 24.74 10.24 -48.88
N ASP A 451 25.99 10.25 -48.40
CA ASP A 451 26.84 11.45 -48.35
C ASP A 451 27.18 11.98 -49.75
N SER A 452 27.51 11.12 -50.71
CA SER A 452 27.72 11.58 -52.09
C SER A 452 26.46 12.20 -52.69
N LYS A 453 25.30 11.59 -52.44
CA LYS A 453 24.01 12.10 -52.93
C LYS A 453 23.61 13.42 -52.28
N ILE A 454 23.87 13.59 -50.98
CA ILE A 454 23.66 14.86 -50.28
C ILE A 454 24.56 15.94 -50.88
N SER A 455 25.84 15.63 -51.11
CA SER A 455 26.78 16.59 -51.71
C SER A 455 26.39 17.00 -53.14
N GLU A 456 25.87 16.06 -53.95
CA GLU A 456 25.33 16.37 -55.28
C GLU A 456 24.09 17.28 -55.20
N LEU A 457 23.16 17.00 -54.30
CA LEU A 457 21.96 17.81 -54.09
C LEU A 457 22.29 19.21 -53.54
N GLU A 458 23.30 19.33 -52.68
CA GLU A 458 23.80 20.63 -52.20
C GLU A 458 24.40 21.46 -53.35
N ALA A 459 25.18 20.83 -54.23
CA ALA A 459 25.72 21.50 -55.42
C ALA A 459 24.61 21.92 -56.41
N GLU A 460 23.57 21.10 -56.58
CA GLU A 460 22.41 21.44 -57.41
C GLU A 460 21.57 22.58 -56.80
N LEU A 461 21.44 22.64 -55.47
CA LEU A 461 20.80 23.75 -54.76
C LEU A 461 21.55 25.07 -54.99
N GLU A 462 22.89 25.06 -54.91
CA GLU A 462 23.71 26.23 -55.19
C GLU A 462 23.56 26.70 -56.65
N ALA A 463 23.45 25.77 -57.60
CA ALA A 463 23.27 26.08 -59.02
C ALA A 463 21.84 26.58 -59.35
N ALA A 464 20.83 26.14 -58.60
CA ALA A 464 19.41 26.49 -58.81
C ALA A 464 18.96 27.76 -58.07
N ALA A 465 19.89 28.58 -57.54
CA ALA A 465 19.64 29.71 -56.66
C ALA A 465 18.63 30.77 -57.16
N PHE A 466 18.27 30.78 -58.44
CA PHE A 466 17.35 31.76 -59.06
C PHE A 466 15.98 31.19 -59.46
N ASP A 467 15.71 29.91 -59.18
CA ASP A 467 14.42 29.24 -59.49
C ASP A 467 13.72 28.76 -58.20
N PRO A 468 12.73 29.53 -57.68
CA PRO A 468 12.09 29.24 -56.40
C PRO A 468 11.38 27.89 -56.32
N ASP A 469 10.71 27.46 -57.41
CA ASP A 469 9.95 26.21 -57.43
C ASP A 469 10.89 25.00 -57.42
N ARG A 470 12.02 25.11 -58.11
CA ARG A 470 13.05 24.06 -58.16
C ARG A 470 13.84 23.95 -56.85
N LEU A 471 14.11 25.08 -56.18
CA LEU A 471 14.74 25.10 -54.86
C LEU A 471 13.89 24.37 -53.82
N GLN A 472 12.56 24.54 -53.85
CA GLN A 472 11.68 23.90 -52.87
C GLN A 472 11.68 22.37 -53.01
N ILE A 473 11.69 21.86 -54.25
CA ILE A 473 11.78 20.42 -54.52
C ILE A 473 13.12 19.87 -54.06
N LEU A 474 14.23 20.50 -54.46
CA LEU A 474 15.58 20.06 -54.11
C LEU A 474 15.84 20.12 -52.59
N THR A 475 15.27 21.10 -51.90
CA THR A 475 15.36 21.19 -50.42
C THR A 475 14.64 20.02 -49.76
N GLY A 476 13.45 19.64 -50.25
CA GLY A 476 12.73 18.46 -49.76
C GLY A 476 13.47 17.14 -50.02
N ASP A 477 14.07 17.00 -51.20
CA ASP A 477 14.87 15.81 -51.54
C ASP A 477 16.16 15.70 -50.71
N LEU A 478 16.77 16.84 -50.38
CA LEU A 478 17.91 16.93 -49.48
C LEU A 478 17.53 16.56 -48.04
N GLU A 479 16.41 17.08 -47.52
CA GLU A 479 15.90 16.70 -46.19
C GLU A 479 15.59 15.20 -46.11
N ASN A 480 14.95 14.62 -47.13
CA ASN A 480 14.69 13.19 -47.20
C ASN A 480 15.99 12.37 -47.21
N SER A 481 17.00 12.80 -47.98
CA SER A 481 18.30 12.10 -48.05
C SER A 481 19.05 12.19 -46.72
N ARG A 482 18.95 13.31 -45.98
CA ARG A 482 19.51 13.46 -44.62
C ARG A 482 18.79 12.58 -43.61
N LEU A 483 17.46 12.44 -43.70
CA LEU A 483 16.69 11.53 -42.86
C LEU A 483 17.04 10.06 -43.12
N GLU A 484 17.25 9.67 -44.37
CA GLU A 484 17.73 8.32 -44.71
C GLU A 484 19.12 8.05 -44.12
N LYS A 485 20.03 9.05 -44.19
CA LYS A 485 21.36 8.94 -43.58
C LYS A 485 21.27 8.75 -42.05
N ALA A 486 20.45 9.54 -41.37
CA ALA A 486 20.29 9.44 -39.91
C ALA A 486 19.79 8.05 -39.48
N LYS A 487 18.85 7.45 -40.24
CA LYS A 487 18.38 6.07 -39.98
C LYS A 487 19.49 5.03 -40.19
N LEU A 488 20.34 5.21 -41.21
CA LEU A 488 21.48 4.33 -41.45
C LEU A 488 22.54 4.45 -40.36
N GLU A 489 22.77 5.66 -39.81
CA GLU A 489 23.67 5.91 -38.69
C GLU A 489 23.18 5.22 -37.40
N GLU A 490 21.89 5.33 -37.10
CA GLU A 490 21.29 4.67 -35.93
C GLU A 490 21.40 3.13 -36.04
N ALA A 491 21.12 2.58 -37.23
CA ALA A 491 21.28 1.15 -37.49
C ALA A 491 22.76 0.70 -37.40
N TRP A 492 23.70 1.52 -37.88
CA TRP A 492 25.14 1.23 -37.75
C TRP A 492 25.57 1.23 -36.28
N LEU A 493 25.07 2.18 -35.48
CA LEU A 493 25.39 2.31 -34.06
C LEU A 493 24.90 1.10 -33.24
N GLN A 494 23.69 0.60 -33.54
CA GLN A 494 23.17 -0.64 -32.96
C GLN A 494 24.02 -1.85 -33.34
N VAL A 495 24.42 -1.99 -34.61
CA VAL A 495 25.28 -3.09 -35.07
C VAL A 495 26.66 -3.03 -34.41
N THR A 496 27.22 -1.83 -34.20
CA THR A 496 28.51 -1.69 -33.49
C THR A 496 28.43 -2.05 -32.02
N LEU A 497 27.36 -1.65 -31.31
CA LEU A 497 27.17 -2.02 -29.91
C LEU A 497 27.05 -3.55 -29.75
N SER A 498 26.31 -4.20 -30.66
CA SER A 498 26.18 -5.67 -30.67
C SER A 498 27.46 -6.44 -31.03
N LEU A 499 28.52 -5.75 -31.49
CA LEU A 499 29.85 -6.33 -31.74
C LEU A 499 30.81 -6.12 -30.58
N GLU A 500 30.51 -5.19 -29.65
CA GLU A 500 31.32 -4.87 -28.48
C GLU A 500 30.90 -5.66 -27.22
N ASP A 501 29.61 -6.04 -27.14
CA ASP A 501 29.06 -7.04 -26.20
C ASP A 501 29.42 -8.48 -26.63
#